data_AF-A0A644WTD2-F1
#
_entry.id   AF-A0A644WTD2-F1
#
_cell.length_a   1.000
_cell.length_b   1.000
_cell.length_c   1.000
_cell.angle_alpha   90.00
_cell.angle_beta   90.00
_cell.angle_gamma   90.00
#
_symmetry.space_group_name_H-M   'P 1'
#
loop_
_entity.id
_entity.type
_entity.pdbx_description
1 polymer ?
#
loop_
_entity_poly.entity_id
_entity_poly.type
_entity_poly.pdbx_seq_one_letter_code
_entity_poly.pdbx_strand_id
1 'polypeptide(L)'
;MNYIPAKSILSGYREGNNWFGINYNMNIYKGCNHGCIYCDSRSDCYGIDNFEIVRAKENSIELIRRELKSKRKKGVIGTGAMSDPYNSFEKKYSLTRSALEAIDNNGFGVSIATKSNLITRDIDILKRIKSHSPVLCKITITTAQDDLCRKIEPNVAVTSKRFETIKRLADEGIYTGILLMPILPFINDSEENIISIVRLAQKNGAKFIYPAFGVTLRSNQRDYFFDMLNKAFPGIKERYIKIFGNEYMCNSPNARNLYKIFANECEKLGLFYKMNDIIYNYREVYKDEQLSLF
;
A
#
# COMPACT_ATOMS: atom_id res chain seq x y z
N MET A 1 17.60 -2.15 -15.64
CA MET A 1 17.15 -2.59 -14.30
C MET A 1 18.07 -3.70 -13.86
N ASN A 2 18.50 -3.68 -12.60
CA ASN A 2 19.36 -4.72 -12.05
C ASN A 2 18.50 -5.92 -11.63
N TYR A 3 19.11 -7.10 -11.59
CA TYR A 3 18.45 -8.32 -11.19
C TYR A 3 19.14 -8.99 -10.00
N ILE A 4 18.37 -9.76 -9.22
CA ILE A 4 18.88 -10.58 -8.12
C ILE A 4 18.33 -12.00 -8.20
N PRO A 5 19.11 -13.03 -7.84
CA PRO A 5 18.63 -14.40 -7.80
C PRO A 5 17.44 -14.56 -6.86
N ALA A 6 16.49 -15.41 -7.24
CA ALA A 6 15.37 -15.78 -6.40
C ALA A 6 15.01 -17.26 -6.56
N LYS A 7 14.79 -17.94 -5.44
CA LYS A 7 14.26 -19.31 -5.43
C LYS A 7 12.74 -19.34 -5.41
N SER A 8 12.12 -18.30 -4.82
CA SER A 8 10.68 -18.19 -4.68
C SER A 8 10.21 -16.73 -4.67
N ILE A 9 8.97 -16.52 -5.14
CA ILE A 9 8.33 -15.20 -5.19
C ILE A 9 7.14 -15.11 -4.25
N LEU A 10 6.34 -16.18 -4.14
CA LEU A 10 5.14 -16.27 -3.31
C LEU A 10 5.45 -16.92 -1.96
N SER A 11 4.94 -16.34 -0.88
CA SER A 11 5.02 -16.94 0.46
C SER A 11 4.22 -18.27 0.58
N GLY A 12 4.33 -18.90 1.75
CA GLY A 12 3.36 -19.91 2.19
C GLY A 12 1.97 -19.31 2.41
N TYR A 13 0.94 -20.17 2.39
CA TYR A 13 -0.44 -19.79 2.69
C TYR A 13 -0.57 -19.42 4.17
N ARG A 14 -1.22 -18.30 4.47
CA ARG A 14 -1.57 -17.89 5.83
C ARG A 14 -3.09 -17.86 5.99
N GLU A 15 -3.58 -18.75 6.84
CA GLU A 15 -4.99 -18.81 7.24
C GLU A 15 -5.28 -17.74 8.30
N GLY A 16 -6.46 -17.12 8.25
CA GLY A 16 -6.86 -16.12 9.24
C GLY A 16 -5.98 -14.86 9.30
N ASN A 17 -5.23 -14.53 8.25
CA ASN A 17 -4.42 -13.31 8.26
C ASN A 17 -5.30 -12.06 8.26
N ASN A 18 -5.30 -11.34 9.38
CA ASN A 18 -6.09 -10.12 9.57
C ASN A 18 -5.57 -8.93 8.76
N TRP A 19 -4.39 -9.00 8.15
CA TRP A 19 -3.91 -7.92 7.29
C TRP A 19 -4.56 -7.98 5.90
N PHE A 20 -5.68 -7.27 5.76
CA PHE A 20 -6.51 -7.24 4.54
C PHE A 20 -6.90 -8.63 4.01
N GLY A 21 -6.92 -9.65 4.86
CA GLY A 21 -7.26 -11.03 4.49
C GLY A 21 -6.19 -11.74 3.65
N ILE A 22 -5.03 -11.15 3.41
CA ILE A 22 -4.05 -11.66 2.43
C ILE A 22 -3.57 -13.06 2.81
N ASN A 23 -3.67 -14.02 1.88
CA ASN A 23 -3.25 -15.40 2.10
C ASN A 23 -1.81 -15.66 1.67
N TYR A 24 -1.37 -14.98 0.61
CA TYR A 24 -0.02 -15.09 0.06
C TYR A 24 0.58 -13.70 -0.09
N ASN A 25 1.87 -13.53 0.19
CA ASN A 25 2.59 -12.31 -0.15
C ASN A 25 3.44 -12.55 -1.40
N MET A 26 3.42 -11.59 -2.33
CA MET A 26 4.18 -11.58 -3.56
C MET A 26 5.11 -10.37 -3.58
N ASN A 27 6.40 -10.62 -3.75
CA ASN A 27 7.37 -9.54 -3.91
C ASN A 27 8.32 -9.78 -5.08
N ILE A 28 8.13 -9.00 -6.15
CA ILE A 28 8.90 -9.03 -7.40
C ILE A 28 10.17 -8.17 -7.30
N TYR A 29 10.08 -7.06 -6.57
CA TYR A 29 11.10 -6.01 -6.52
C TYR A 29 11.76 -5.93 -5.14
N LYS A 30 13.05 -5.61 -5.10
CA LYS A 30 13.79 -5.32 -3.88
C LYS A 30 14.38 -3.91 -3.99
N GLY A 31 14.12 -3.07 -2.99
CA GLY A 31 14.37 -1.63 -3.06
C GLY A 31 13.23 -0.88 -3.77
N CYS A 32 13.16 0.43 -3.57
CA CYS A 32 12.12 1.29 -4.14
C CYS A 32 12.70 2.69 -4.43
N ASN A 33 12.36 3.27 -5.58
CA ASN A 33 12.86 4.58 -6.00
C ASN A 33 11.88 5.74 -5.76
N HIS A 34 10.82 5.48 -4.99
CA HIS A 34 9.82 6.49 -4.62
C HIS A 34 10.36 7.55 -3.65
N GLY A 35 11.46 7.28 -2.95
CA GLY A 35 12.14 8.26 -2.08
C GLY A 35 11.34 8.73 -0.87
N CYS A 36 10.35 7.95 -0.41
CA CYS A 36 9.53 8.33 0.75
C CYS A 36 10.43 8.51 1.98
N ILE A 37 10.36 9.67 2.62
CA ILE A 37 11.30 10.02 3.71
C ILE A 37 11.21 9.06 4.90
N TYR A 38 10.03 8.44 5.08
CA TYR A 38 9.68 7.59 6.21
C TYR A 38 9.74 6.08 5.91
N CYS A 39 10.26 5.67 4.75
CA CYS A 39 10.11 4.29 4.26
C CYS A 39 10.68 3.22 5.21
N ASP A 40 9.79 2.44 5.84
CA ASP A 40 10.15 1.37 6.78
C ASP A 40 11.04 0.29 6.16
N SER A 41 10.83 -0.03 4.89
CA SER A 41 11.62 -1.03 4.15
C SER A 41 13.11 -0.67 3.98
N ARG A 42 13.54 0.54 4.35
CA ARG A 42 14.95 0.92 4.45
C ARG A 42 15.65 0.32 5.68
N SER A 43 14.89 -0.05 6.70
CA SER A 43 15.43 -0.61 7.94
C SER A 43 16.33 -1.82 7.68
N ASP A 44 17.42 -1.93 8.46
CA ASP A 44 18.42 -2.99 8.31
C ASP A 44 17.84 -4.39 8.49
N CYS A 45 16.74 -4.53 9.23
CA CYS A 45 16.04 -5.80 9.39
C CYS A 45 15.54 -6.41 8.07
N TYR A 46 15.47 -5.63 6.99
CA TYR A 46 15.09 -6.09 5.66
C TYR A 46 16.28 -6.43 4.76
N GLY A 47 17.51 -6.13 5.18
CA GLY A 47 18.74 -6.45 4.47
C GLY A 47 18.73 -5.97 3.02
N ILE A 48 18.36 -4.70 2.80
CA ILE A 48 18.28 -4.08 1.46
C ILE A 48 19.38 -3.03 1.31
N ASP A 49 20.52 -3.43 0.78
CA ASP A 49 21.62 -2.51 0.49
C ASP A 49 21.28 -1.59 -0.69
N ASN A 50 21.63 -0.32 -0.56
CA ASN A 50 21.30 0.72 -1.54
C ASN A 50 19.82 0.71 -1.90
N PHE A 51 18.95 0.95 -0.91
CA PHE A 51 17.49 0.83 -1.01
C PHE A 51 16.87 1.51 -2.24
N GLU A 52 17.40 2.66 -2.67
CA GLU A 52 16.91 3.40 -3.84
C GLU A 52 17.13 2.65 -5.17
N ILE A 53 18.10 1.73 -5.21
CA ILE A 53 18.41 0.92 -6.40
C ILE A 53 17.45 -0.27 -6.44
N VAL A 54 16.38 -0.12 -7.22
CA VAL A 54 15.41 -1.18 -7.49
C VAL A 54 16.07 -2.33 -8.24
N ARG A 55 15.90 -3.54 -7.70
CA ARG A 55 16.33 -4.80 -8.31
C ARG A 55 15.13 -5.70 -8.48
N ALA A 56 14.93 -6.25 -9.68
CA ALA A 56 13.90 -7.26 -9.89
C ALA A 56 14.46 -8.65 -9.58
N LYS A 57 13.62 -9.54 -9.08
CA LYS A 57 13.99 -10.95 -8.93
C LYS A 57 14.06 -11.62 -10.31
N GLU A 58 15.17 -12.29 -10.58
CA GLU A 58 15.42 -13.04 -11.82
C GLU A 58 14.31 -14.07 -12.04
N ASN A 59 13.88 -14.20 -13.31
CA ASN A 59 12.86 -15.15 -13.73
C ASN A 59 11.54 -15.05 -12.91
N SER A 60 11.26 -13.89 -12.31
CA SER A 60 10.12 -13.71 -11.40
C SER A 60 8.80 -14.18 -11.98
N ILE A 61 8.52 -13.88 -13.25
CA ILE A 61 7.26 -14.30 -13.91
C ILE A 61 7.17 -15.81 -14.07
N GLU A 62 8.26 -16.46 -14.47
CA GLU A 62 8.30 -17.92 -14.62
C GLU A 62 8.14 -18.61 -13.26
N LEU A 63 8.81 -18.10 -12.24
CA LEU A 63 8.65 -18.56 -10.86
C LEU A 63 7.21 -18.39 -10.37
N ILE A 64 6.58 -17.23 -10.60
CA ILE A 64 5.17 -16.98 -10.24
C ILE A 64 4.25 -17.99 -10.93
N ARG A 65 4.37 -18.17 -12.25
CA ARG A 65 3.53 -19.11 -13.01
C ARG A 65 3.66 -20.55 -12.48
N ARG A 66 4.89 -21.00 -12.23
CA ARG A 66 5.17 -22.32 -11.68
C ARG A 66 4.61 -22.48 -10.27
N GLU A 67 4.77 -21.47 -9.41
CA GLU A 67 4.31 -21.51 -8.04
C GLU A 67 2.78 -21.48 -7.95
N LEU A 68 2.10 -20.63 -8.72
CA LEU A 68 0.64 -20.55 -8.72
C LEU A 68 -0.01 -21.88 -9.13
N LYS A 69 0.55 -22.56 -10.13
CA LYS A 69 0.10 -23.90 -10.55
C LYS A 69 0.23 -24.95 -9.44
N SER A 70 1.22 -24.82 -8.56
CA SER A 70 1.45 -25.79 -7.47
C SER A 70 0.68 -25.49 -6.18
N LYS A 71 0.14 -24.26 -6.03
CA LYS A 71 -0.67 -23.90 -4.85
C LYS A 71 -2.06 -24.55 -4.93
N ARG A 72 -2.33 -25.48 -3.99
CA ARG A 72 -3.63 -26.18 -3.87
C ARG A 72 -4.75 -25.29 -3.33
N LYS A 73 -4.45 -24.39 -2.40
CA LYS A 73 -5.44 -23.46 -1.82
C LYS A 73 -5.47 -22.16 -2.63
N LYS A 74 -6.63 -21.77 -3.14
CA LYS A 74 -6.83 -20.42 -3.69
C LYS A 74 -6.97 -19.40 -2.57
N GLY A 75 -6.75 -18.14 -2.88
CA GLY A 75 -6.79 -17.06 -1.90
C GLY A 75 -6.35 -15.74 -2.52
N VAL A 76 -6.18 -14.74 -1.66
CA VAL A 76 -5.78 -13.39 -2.09
C VAL A 76 -4.27 -13.22 -1.99
N ILE A 77 -3.65 -12.84 -3.10
CA ILE A 77 -2.22 -12.55 -3.19
C ILE A 77 -2.00 -11.05 -2.95
N GLY A 78 -1.28 -10.73 -1.89
CA GLY A 78 -0.88 -9.38 -1.53
C GLY A 78 0.41 -8.95 -2.23
N THR A 79 0.50 -7.70 -2.64
CA THR A 79 1.76 -7.08 -3.08
C THR A 79 1.80 -5.59 -2.70
N GLY A 80 3.00 -5.00 -2.66
CA GLY A 80 3.21 -3.61 -2.26
C GLY A 80 3.59 -3.36 -0.81
N ALA A 81 3.85 -4.41 -0.03
CA ALA A 81 4.24 -4.27 1.37
C ALA A 81 5.69 -3.80 1.57
N MET A 82 6.62 -4.30 0.74
CA MET A 82 8.08 -4.10 0.90
C MET A 82 8.71 -3.23 -0.21
N SER A 83 8.10 -3.26 -1.38
CA SER A 83 8.47 -2.45 -2.53
C SER A 83 7.20 -2.15 -3.29
N ASP A 84 7.11 -0.96 -3.87
CA ASP A 84 5.97 -0.61 -4.70
C ASP A 84 5.99 -1.44 -6.00
N PRO A 85 4.91 -2.20 -6.32
CA PRO A 85 4.84 -3.00 -7.54
C PRO A 85 4.76 -2.11 -8.79
N TYR A 86 4.40 -0.83 -8.64
CA TYR A 86 4.27 0.16 -9.70
C TYR A 86 5.33 1.26 -9.60
N ASN A 87 6.53 0.89 -9.15
CA ASN A 87 7.73 1.74 -9.21
C ASN A 87 8.06 2.13 -10.67
N SER A 88 8.99 3.08 -10.88
CA SER A 88 9.20 3.65 -12.22
C SER A 88 9.64 2.65 -13.31
N PHE A 89 10.29 1.53 -12.94
CA PHE A 89 10.69 0.50 -13.88
C PHE A 89 9.49 -0.29 -14.42
N GLU A 90 8.40 -0.39 -13.67
CA GLU A 90 7.20 -1.13 -14.07
C GLU A 90 6.56 -0.59 -15.35
N LYS A 91 6.79 0.70 -15.68
CA LYS A 91 6.35 1.31 -16.95
C LYS A 91 6.94 0.60 -18.18
N LYS A 92 8.19 0.13 -18.07
CA LYS A 92 8.93 -0.50 -19.17
C LYS A 92 8.88 -2.02 -19.09
N TYR A 93 9.03 -2.59 -17.89
CA TYR A 93 9.23 -4.02 -17.72
C TYR A 93 7.94 -4.81 -17.50
N SER A 94 6.85 -4.14 -17.08
CA SER A 94 5.52 -4.74 -16.94
C SER A 94 5.48 -6.05 -16.12
N LEU A 95 6.36 -6.20 -15.12
CA LEU A 95 6.46 -7.45 -14.35
C LEU A 95 5.24 -7.61 -13.43
N THR A 96 4.76 -6.53 -12.82
CA THR A 96 3.51 -6.56 -12.05
C THR A 96 2.34 -6.92 -12.96
N ARG A 97 2.26 -6.34 -14.15
CA ARG A 97 1.21 -6.69 -15.13
C ARG A 97 1.23 -8.17 -15.47
N SER A 98 2.39 -8.72 -15.86
CA SER A 98 2.52 -10.15 -16.17
C SER A 98 2.24 -11.06 -14.98
N ALA A 99 2.53 -10.61 -13.76
CA ALA A 99 2.14 -11.31 -12.55
C ALA A 99 0.61 -11.30 -12.35
N LEU A 100 -0.06 -10.18 -12.61
CA LEU A 100 -1.53 -10.10 -12.57
C LEU A 100 -2.18 -11.03 -13.61
N GLU A 101 -1.65 -11.11 -14.82
CA GLU A 101 -2.11 -12.08 -15.83
C GLU A 101 -1.93 -13.53 -15.36
N ALA A 102 -0.82 -13.84 -14.69
CA ALA A 102 -0.62 -15.18 -14.12
C ALA A 102 -1.59 -15.47 -12.96
N ILE A 103 -1.88 -14.48 -12.12
CA ILE A 103 -2.87 -14.55 -11.02
C ILE A 103 -4.27 -14.83 -11.59
N ASP A 104 -4.67 -14.06 -12.60
CA ASP A 104 -5.93 -14.18 -13.34
C ASP A 104 -6.11 -15.60 -13.90
N ASN A 105 -5.13 -16.06 -14.70
CA ASN A 105 -5.13 -17.36 -15.35
C ASN A 105 -5.16 -18.56 -14.37
N ASN A 106 -4.85 -18.34 -13.09
CA ASN A 106 -4.84 -19.39 -12.07
C ASN A 106 -5.96 -19.23 -11.03
N GLY A 107 -6.93 -18.33 -11.22
CA GLY A 107 -8.08 -18.21 -10.33
C GLY A 107 -7.73 -17.73 -8.92
N PHE A 108 -6.79 -16.78 -8.79
CA PHE A 108 -6.43 -16.17 -7.51
C PHE A 108 -6.93 -14.74 -7.42
N GLY A 109 -7.27 -14.30 -6.20
CA GLY A 109 -7.54 -12.89 -5.92
C GLY A 109 -6.27 -12.09 -5.73
N VAL A 110 -6.38 -10.76 -5.74
CA VAL A 110 -5.24 -9.86 -5.57
C VAL A 110 -5.53 -8.68 -4.64
N SER A 111 -4.53 -8.32 -3.83
CA SER A 111 -4.56 -7.17 -2.93
C SER A 111 -3.32 -6.31 -3.14
N ILE A 112 -3.47 -5.18 -3.83
CA ILE A 112 -2.33 -4.34 -4.24
C ILE A 112 -2.26 -3.10 -3.36
N ALA A 113 -1.07 -2.75 -2.86
CA ALA A 113 -0.77 -1.45 -2.26
C ALA A 113 0.18 -0.67 -3.18
N THR A 114 -0.12 0.59 -3.46
CA THR A 114 0.77 1.44 -4.29
C THR A 114 0.58 2.93 -4.00
N LYS A 115 1.60 3.73 -4.34
CA LYS A 115 1.56 5.20 -4.43
C LYS A 115 1.53 5.71 -5.87
N SER A 116 1.46 4.81 -6.85
CA SER A 116 1.57 5.13 -8.28
C SER A 116 0.21 5.12 -8.96
N ASN A 117 0.00 6.03 -9.93
CA ASN A 117 -1.16 6.03 -10.80
C ASN A 117 -1.09 4.97 -11.93
N LEU A 118 0.07 4.31 -12.08
CA LEU A 118 0.30 3.32 -13.13
C LEU A 118 -0.61 2.08 -13.01
N ILE A 119 -1.14 1.81 -11.80
CA ILE A 119 -2.15 0.76 -11.59
C ILE A 119 -3.37 0.89 -12.51
N THR A 120 -3.69 2.11 -12.95
CA THR A 120 -4.80 2.35 -13.89
C THR A 120 -4.58 1.74 -15.28
N ARG A 121 -3.33 1.44 -15.66
CA ARG A 121 -2.99 0.69 -16.90
C ARG A 121 -3.59 -0.71 -16.86
N ASP A 122 -3.64 -1.32 -15.67
CA ASP A 122 -3.94 -2.74 -15.49
C ASP A 122 -5.41 -2.97 -15.05
N ILE A 123 -6.27 -1.96 -15.19
CA ILE A 123 -7.73 -2.04 -14.94
C ILE A 123 -8.36 -3.19 -15.72
N ASP A 124 -7.93 -3.41 -16.97
CA ASP A 124 -8.45 -4.50 -17.80
C ASP A 124 -8.24 -5.87 -17.15
N ILE A 125 -7.06 -6.11 -16.58
CA ILE A 125 -6.74 -7.37 -15.89
C ILE A 125 -7.45 -7.43 -14.54
N LEU A 126 -7.48 -6.33 -13.79
CA LEU A 126 -8.16 -6.26 -12.49
C LEU A 126 -9.65 -6.57 -12.62
N LYS A 127 -10.30 -6.13 -13.70
CA LYS A 127 -11.70 -6.47 -13.99
C LYS A 127 -11.90 -7.96 -14.28
N ARG A 128 -10.98 -8.60 -15.01
CA ARG A 128 -11.02 -10.06 -15.24
C ARG A 128 -10.83 -10.84 -13.95
N ILE A 129 -9.86 -10.47 -13.12
CA ILE A 129 -9.70 -11.11 -11.80
C ILE A 129 -10.96 -10.93 -10.96
N LYS A 130 -11.53 -9.72 -10.94
CA LYS A 130 -12.76 -9.41 -10.20
C LYS A 130 -13.96 -10.26 -10.65
N SER A 131 -13.99 -10.78 -11.89
CA SER A 131 -15.12 -11.60 -12.32
C SER A 131 -15.15 -13.00 -11.69
N HIS A 132 -14.08 -13.44 -11.04
CA HIS A 132 -13.99 -14.77 -10.42
C HIS A 132 -13.31 -14.79 -9.04
N SER A 133 -12.65 -13.70 -8.63
CA SER A 133 -11.86 -13.66 -7.40
C SER A 133 -11.78 -12.26 -6.78
N PRO A 134 -11.59 -12.17 -5.44
CA PRO A 134 -11.50 -10.87 -4.76
C PRO A 134 -10.35 -9.98 -5.26
N VAL A 135 -10.67 -8.72 -5.57
CA VAL A 135 -9.71 -7.67 -5.93
C VAL A 135 -9.80 -6.51 -4.95
N LEU A 136 -8.66 -6.12 -4.37
CA LEU A 136 -8.55 -5.02 -3.42
C LEU A 136 -7.40 -4.08 -3.79
N CYS A 137 -7.72 -2.87 -4.24
CA CYS A 137 -6.72 -1.83 -4.54
C CYS A 137 -6.58 -0.83 -3.39
N LYS A 138 -5.35 -0.63 -2.92
CA LYS A 138 -5.00 0.27 -1.82
C LYS A 138 -4.07 1.35 -2.35
N ILE A 139 -4.54 2.59 -2.36
CA ILE A 139 -3.73 3.75 -2.74
C ILE A 139 -3.28 4.45 -1.47
N THR A 140 -1.97 4.52 -1.23
CA THR A 140 -1.46 5.26 -0.05
C THR A 140 -1.59 6.75 -0.30
N ILE A 141 -2.26 7.47 0.60
CA ILE A 141 -2.36 8.94 0.60
C ILE A 141 -2.13 9.40 2.04
N THR A 142 -1.10 10.21 2.26
CA THR A 142 -0.66 10.68 3.58
C THR A 142 -0.95 12.15 3.82
N THR A 143 -1.23 12.92 2.77
CA THR A 143 -1.60 14.33 2.84
C THR A 143 -2.61 14.69 1.75
N ALA A 144 -3.49 15.65 2.04
CA ALA A 144 -4.41 16.24 1.06
C ALA A 144 -3.73 17.21 0.08
N GLN A 145 -2.52 17.70 0.39
CA GLN A 145 -1.85 18.76 -0.38
C GLN A 145 -0.68 18.22 -1.20
N ASP A 146 -0.64 18.57 -2.49
CA ASP A 146 0.41 18.12 -3.41
C ASP A 146 1.80 18.66 -3.02
N ASP A 147 1.88 19.87 -2.49
CA ASP A 147 3.16 20.47 -2.08
C ASP A 147 3.79 19.75 -0.90
N LEU A 148 2.97 19.34 0.08
CA LEU A 148 3.45 18.54 1.19
C LEU A 148 3.84 17.14 0.68
N CYS A 149 3.04 16.55 -0.21
CA CYS A 149 3.35 15.26 -0.85
C CYS A 149 4.74 15.27 -1.49
N ARG A 150 5.08 16.30 -2.29
CA ARG A 150 6.40 16.41 -2.93
C ARG A 150 7.57 16.47 -1.93
N LYS A 151 7.34 16.95 -0.71
CA LYS A 151 8.37 16.96 0.35
C LYS A 151 8.54 15.59 1.03
N ILE A 152 7.44 14.87 1.28
CA ILE A 152 7.46 13.60 2.03
C ILE A 152 7.62 12.35 1.13
N GLU A 153 7.17 12.44 -0.11
CA GLU A 153 7.12 11.37 -1.11
C GLU A 153 7.52 11.94 -2.50
N PRO A 154 8.78 12.39 -2.69
CA PRO A 154 9.19 13.23 -3.83
C PRO A 154 8.99 12.59 -5.21
N ASN A 155 9.11 11.27 -5.34
CA ASN A 155 9.08 10.58 -6.63
C ASN A 155 7.80 9.75 -6.84
N VAL A 156 6.73 10.00 -6.08
CA VAL A 156 5.45 9.31 -6.24
C VAL A 156 4.45 10.16 -7.04
N ALA A 157 3.31 9.57 -7.41
CA ALA A 157 2.22 10.36 -7.96
C ALA A 157 1.68 11.31 -6.87
N VAL A 158 1.63 12.60 -7.16
CA VAL A 158 1.10 13.60 -6.22
C VAL A 158 -0.33 13.26 -5.76
N THR A 159 -0.74 13.79 -4.63
CA THR A 159 -2.02 13.46 -3.98
C THR A 159 -3.22 13.59 -4.91
N SER A 160 -3.31 14.69 -5.67
CA SER A 160 -4.39 14.90 -6.65
C SER A 160 -4.49 13.76 -7.67
N LYS A 161 -3.35 13.28 -8.19
CA LYS A 161 -3.28 12.14 -9.11
C LYS A 161 -3.59 10.80 -8.47
N ARG A 162 -3.32 10.63 -7.18
CA ARG A 162 -3.72 9.44 -6.41
C ARG A 162 -5.24 9.41 -6.19
N PHE A 163 -5.88 10.54 -5.92
CA PHE A 163 -7.34 10.62 -5.88
C PHE A 163 -7.98 10.37 -7.25
N GLU A 164 -7.42 10.92 -8.34
CA GLU A 164 -7.85 10.60 -9.72
C GLU A 164 -7.73 9.09 -10.01
N THR A 165 -6.67 8.46 -9.53
CA THR A 165 -6.48 7.00 -9.63
C THR A 165 -7.57 6.22 -8.91
N ILE A 166 -7.91 6.63 -7.68
CA ILE A 166 -9.01 6.03 -6.92
C ILE A 166 -10.32 6.17 -7.70
N LYS A 167 -10.62 7.37 -8.22
CA LYS A 167 -11.82 7.61 -9.02
C LYS A 167 -11.90 6.67 -10.22
N ARG A 168 -10.83 6.57 -11.00
CA ARG A 168 -10.80 5.68 -12.20
C ARG A 168 -11.00 4.22 -11.85
N LEU A 169 -10.44 3.74 -10.73
CA LEU A 169 -10.65 2.37 -10.27
C LEU A 169 -12.10 2.16 -9.78
N ALA A 170 -12.63 3.13 -9.03
CA ALA A 170 -13.98 3.07 -8.47
C ALA A 170 -15.07 3.15 -9.56
N ASP A 171 -14.88 3.98 -10.59
CA ASP A 171 -15.79 4.10 -11.74
C ASP A 171 -15.90 2.77 -12.51
N GLU A 172 -14.86 1.93 -12.48
CA GLU A 172 -14.84 0.57 -13.04
C GLU A 172 -15.35 -0.51 -12.05
N GLY A 173 -15.85 -0.07 -10.91
CA GLY A 173 -16.37 -0.93 -9.84
C GLY A 173 -15.30 -1.76 -9.13
N ILE A 174 -14.00 -1.41 -9.24
CA ILE A 174 -12.93 -2.11 -8.52
C ILE A 174 -12.93 -1.65 -7.06
N TYR A 175 -12.97 -2.61 -6.12
CA TYR A 175 -12.98 -2.28 -4.70
C TYR A 175 -11.65 -1.62 -4.30
N THR A 176 -11.72 -0.31 -4.03
CA THR A 176 -10.55 0.56 -3.85
C THR A 176 -10.69 1.40 -2.60
N GLY A 177 -9.58 1.65 -1.92
CA GLY A 177 -9.55 2.55 -0.77
C GLY A 177 -8.16 3.07 -0.46
N ILE A 178 -8.04 3.74 0.68
CA ILE A 178 -6.85 4.50 1.05
C ILE A 178 -6.10 3.81 2.19
N LEU A 179 -4.77 3.79 2.08
CA LEU A 179 -3.89 3.62 3.23
C LEU A 179 -3.47 5.00 3.71
N LEU A 180 -4.04 5.43 4.84
CA LEU A 180 -3.73 6.70 5.49
C LEU A 180 -2.58 6.50 6.48
N MET A 181 -1.42 6.11 5.94
CA MET A 181 -0.26 5.78 6.76
C MET A 181 1.07 6.06 6.06
N PRO A 182 2.04 6.67 6.76
CA PRO A 182 1.93 7.19 8.13
C PRO A 182 1.28 8.59 8.19
N ILE A 183 0.65 8.89 9.31
CA ILE A 183 0.52 10.28 9.79
C ILE A 183 1.75 10.57 10.65
N LEU A 184 2.66 11.35 10.07
CA LEU A 184 3.90 11.84 10.65
C LEU A 184 3.61 12.96 11.68
N PRO A 185 3.99 12.77 12.96
CA PRO A 185 3.95 13.83 13.96
C PRO A 185 4.53 15.15 13.46
N PHE A 186 3.85 16.26 13.73
CA PHE A 186 4.25 17.64 13.43
C PHE A 186 4.38 18.00 11.94
N ILE A 187 3.96 17.13 11.02
CA ILE A 187 4.11 17.33 9.58
C ILE A 187 2.76 17.27 8.86
N ASN A 188 2.05 16.15 9.00
CA ASN A 188 0.75 15.94 8.36
C ASN A 188 -0.33 15.47 9.37
N ASP A 189 -0.09 15.68 10.66
CA ASP A 189 -0.96 15.28 11.77
C ASP A 189 -1.95 16.38 12.20
N SER A 190 -2.40 17.22 11.26
CA SER A 190 -3.45 18.21 11.50
C SER A 190 -4.85 17.63 11.26
N GLU A 191 -5.84 18.10 12.01
CA GLU A 191 -7.24 17.71 11.84
C GLU A 191 -7.74 18.02 10.42
N GLU A 192 -7.37 19.19 9.89
CA GLU A 192 -7.71 19.62 8.53
C GLU A 192 -7.23 18.63 7.47
N ASN A 193 -5.99 18.13 7.59
CA ASN A 193 -5.44 17.16 6.65
C ASN A 193 -6.25 15.86 6.67
N ILE A 194 -6.59 15.36 7.87
CA ILE A 194 -7.37 14.14 8.05
C ILE A 194 -8.77 14.30 7.47
N ILE A 195 -9.49 15.36 7.84
CA ILE A 195 -10.85 15.65 7.34
C ILE A 195 -10.85 15.79 5.81
N SER A 196 -9.86 16.50 5.26
CA SER A 196 -9.74 16.72 3.82
C SER A 196 -9.52 15.41 3.06
N ILE A 197 -8.66 14.53 3.56
CA ILE A 197 -8.44 13.21 2.92
C ILE A 197 -9.72 12.37 2.97
N VAL A 198 -10.43 12.35 4.11
CA VAL A 198 -11.67 11.59 4.27
C VAL A 198 -12.74 12.06 3.28
N ARG A 199 -12.94 13.38 3.15
CA ARG A 199 -13.90 13.97 2.20
C ARG A 199 -13.51 13.71 0.74
N LEU A 200 -12.23 13.88 0.40
CA LEU A 200 -11.73 13.60 -0.94
C LEU A 200 -11.84 12.10 -1.28
N ALA A 201 -11.67 11.21 -0.31
CA ALA A 201 -11.83 9.78 -0.49
C ALA A 201 -13.26 9.44 -0.91
N GLN A 202 -14.26 9.92 -0.15
CA GLN A 202 -15.67 9.70 -0.48
C GLN A 202 -16.02 10.30 -1.84
N LYS A 203 -15.58 11.55 -2.11
CA LYS A 203 -15.83 12.23 -3.39
C LYS A 203 -15.30 11.45 -4.60
N ASN A 204 -14.19 10.73 -4.44
CA ASN A 204 -13.57 9.94 -5.50
C ASN A 204 -13.98 8.45 -5.47
N GLY A 205 -14.99 8.07 -4.67
CA GLY A 205 -15.54 6.71 -4.68
C GLY A 205 -14.72 5.66 -3.93
N ALA A 206 -13.80 6.07 -3.04
CA ALA A 206 -13.15 5.14 -2.13
C ALA A 206 -14.20 4.40 -1.28
N LYS A 207 -13.96 3.11 -1.00
CA LYS A 207 -14.82 2.29 -0.13
C LYS A 207 -14.33 2.27 1.32
N PHE A 208 -13.04 2.51 1.54
CA PHE A 208 -12.46 2.48 2.87
C PHE A 208 -11.24 3.38 3.01
N ILE A 209 -10.89 3.66 4.27
CA ILE A 209 -9.61 4.25 4.66
C ILE A 209 -9.09 3.49 5.86
N TYR A 210 -7.85 2.98 5.80
CA TYR A 210 -7.20 2.33 6.93
C TYR A 210 -6.01 3.18 7.41
N PRO A 211 -6.04 3.73 8.65
CA PRO A 211 -5.06 4.69 9.10
C PRO A 211 -3.93 4.10 9.97
N ALA A 212 -2.82 4.81 10.06
CA ALA A 212 -1.86 4.69 11.16
C ALA A 212 -1.41 6.09 11.61
N PHE A 213 -1.74 6.47 12.86
CA PHE A 213 -1.48 7.80 13.42
C PHE A 213 -0.09 7.94 14.03
N GLY A 214 0.92 7.49 13.29
CA GLY A 214 2.31 7.48 13.70
C GLY A 214 3.21 6.89 12.63
N VAL A 215 4.50 6.85 12.96
CA VAL A 215 5.53 6.26 12.10
C VAL A 215 6.41 5.32 12.90
N THR A 216 6.74 4.17 12.31
CA THR A 216 7.76 3.28 12.85
C THR A 216 9.13 3.81 12.48
N LEU A 217 10.06 3.84 13.42
CA LEU A 217 11.45 4.23 13.19
C LEU A 217 12.39 3.17 13.75
N ARG A 218 12.98 2.37 12.86
CA ARG A 218 14.09 1.44 13.14
C ARG A 218 15.42 2.10 12.79
N SER A 219 16.55 1.41 12.94
CA SER A 219 17.93 1.92 12.78
C SER A 219 18.19 2.77 11.52
N ASN A 220 18.78 2.25 10.45
CA ASN A 220 19.10 2.99 9.21
C ASN A 220 17.92 3.83 8.64
N GLN A 221 16.69 3.38 8.87
CA GLN A 221 15.49 4.17 8.56
C GLN A 221 15.43 5.50 9.33
N ARG A 222 15.68 5.52 10.64
CA ARG A 222 15.65 6.71 11.50
C ARG A 222 16.68 7.73 11.07
N ASP A 223 17.90 7.29 10.80
CA ASP A 223 18.99 8.17 10.39
C ASP A 223 18.64 8.88 9.07
N TYR A 224 18.20 8.09 8.07
CA TYR A 224 17.72 8.64 6.81
C TYR A 224 16.52 9.58 6.99
N PHE A 225 15.54 9.19 7.80
CA PHE A 225 14.35 10.03 8.07
C PHE A 225 14.76 11.37 8.68
N PHE A 226 15.65 11.37 9.67
CA PHE A 226 16.15 12.59 10.32
C PHE A 226 16.97 13.48 9.37
N ASP A 227 17.78 12.90 8.49
CA ASP A 227 18.48 13.68 7.47
C ASP A 227 17.51 14.34 6.48
N MET A 228 16.44 13.63 6.11
CA MET A 228 15.39 14.20 5.26
C MET A 228 14.57 15.27 5.99
N LEU A 229 14.31 15.11 7.29
CA LEU A 229 13.67 16.15 8.10
C LEU A 229 14.52 17.43 8.13
N ASN A 230 15.83 17.32 8.35
CA ASN A 230 16.71 18.49 8.33
C ASN A 230 16.67 19.26 7.01
N LYS A 231 16.54 18.54 5.88
CA LYS A 231 16.47 19.15 4.55
C LYS A 231 15.11 19.78 4.25
N ALA A 232 14.02 19.11 4.61
CA ALA A 232 12.67 19.48 4.18
C ALA A 232 11.82 20.23 5.23
N PHE A 233 12.15 20.07 6.52
CA PHE A 233 11.37 20.56 7.66
C PHE A 233 12.30 21.04 8.81
N PRO A 234 12.93 22.22 8.68
CA PRO A 234 13.86 22.74 9.69
C PRO A 234 13.24 22.77 11.10
N GLY A 235 13.98 22.29 12.11
CA GLY A 235 13.53 22.25 13.50
C GLY A 235 12.68 21.04 13.89
N ILE A 236 12.17 20.26 12.93
CA ILE A 236 11.31 19.11 13.23
C ILE A 236 12.12 17.91 13.74
N LYS A 237 13.36 17.69 13.26
CA LYS A 237 14.23 16.62 13.75
C LYS A 237 14.46 16.74 15.25
N GLU A 238 14.81 17.93 15.72
CA GLU A 238 15.09 18.22 17.14
C GLU A 238 13.85 17.93 18.00
N ARG A 239 12.67 18.28 17.48
CA ARG A 239 11.38 17.98 18.13
C ARG A 239 11.10 16.48 18.20
N TYR A 240 11.39 15.72 17.14
CA TYR A 240 11.28 14.26 17.16
C TYR A 240 12.21 13.62 18.19
N ILE A 241 13.49 14.03 18.22
CA ILE A 241 14.48 13.52 19.17
C ILE A 241 14.03 13.80 20.60
N LYS A 242 13.57 15.02 20.88
CA LYS A 242 13.11 15.43 22.22
C LYS A 242 11.91 14.62 22.71
N ILE A 243 10.97 14.29 21.83
CA ILE A 243 9.70 13.65 22.22
C ILE A 243 9.80 12.12 22.17
N PHE A 244 10.46 11.56 21.17
CA PHE A 244 10.46 10.12 20.92
C PHE A 244 11.80 9.44 21.20
N GLY A 245 12.91 10.19 21.31
CA GLY A 245 14.24 9.59 21.49
C GLY A 245 14.52 8.49 20.46
N ASN A 246 14.70 7.26 20.94
CA ASN A 246 14.94 6.05 20.14
C ASN A 246 13.74 5.08 20.08
N GLU A 247 12.54 5.54 20.44
CA GLU A 247 11.33 4.72 20.43
C GLU A 247 11.00 4.15 19.05
N TYR A 248 10.65 2.86 18.99
CA TYR A 248 10.29 2.21 17.74
C TYR A 248 9.03 2.83 17.10
N MET A 249 8.03 3.20 17.91
CA MET A 249 6.76 3.75 17.44
C MET A 249 6.63 5.22 17.83
N CYS A 250 6.69 6.11 16.85
CA CYS A 250 6.55 7.55 17.03
C CYS A 250 5.13 7.98 16.66
N ASN A 251 4.19 7.83 17.59
CA ASN A 251 2.79 8.25 17.40
C ASN A 251 2.64 9.77 17.50
N SER A 252 1.71 10.34 16.74
CA SER A 252 1.36 11.76 16.94
C SER A 252 0.90 11.97 18.38
N PRO A 253 1.36 13.03 19.09
CA PRO A 253 0.84 13.38 20.41
C PRO A 253 -0.68 13.59 20.42
N ASN A 254 -1.27 13.91 19.26
CA ASN A 254 -2.71 14.10 19.07
C ASN A 254 -3.43 12.86 18.53
N ALA A 255 -2.77 11.70 18.43
CA ALA A 255 -3.30 10.51 17.74
C ALA A 255 -4.71 10.10 18.20
N ARG A 256 -5.01 10.16 19.51
CA ARG A 256 -6.34 9.83 20.04
C ARG A 256 -7.43 10.76 19.52
N ASN A 257 -7.14 12.06 19.44
CA ASN A 257 -8.08 13.05 18.93
C ASN A 257 -8.24 12.92 17.41
N LEU A 258 -7.12 12.79 16.70
CA LEU A 258 -7.12 12.58 15.24
C LEU A 258 -7.89 11.33 14.84
N TYR A 259 -7.75 10.23 15.59
CA TYR A 259 -8.53 9.01 15.34
C TYR A 259 -10.03 9.23 15.55
N LYS A 260 -10.44 9.96 16.61
CA LYS A 260 -11.86 10.28 16.84
C LYS A 260 -12.45 11.09 15.68
N ILE A 261 -11.73 12.13 15.24
CA ILE A 261 -12.13 12.96 14.11
C ILE A 261 -12.24 12.13 12.83
N PHE A 262 -11.21 11.32 12.56
CA PHE A 262 -11.17 10.40 11.43
C PHE A 262 -12.36 9.44 11.43
N ALA A 263 -12.63 8.76 12.54
CA ALA A 263 -13.71 7.80 12.67
C ALA A 263 -15.08 8.47 12.49
N ASN A 264 -15.31 9.60 13.18
CA ASN A 264 -16.54 10.38 13.05
C ASN A 264 -16.79 10.81 11.60
N GLU A 265 -15.76 11.28 10.91
CA GLU A 265 -15.91 11.75 9.53
C GLU A 265 -16.10 10.57 8.55
N CYS A 266 -15.46 9.43 8.79
CA CYS A 266 -15.72 8.20 8.02
C CYS A 266 -17.15 7.69 8.21
N GLU A 267 -17.67 7.69 9.44
CA GLU A 267 -19.03 7.24 9.75
C GLU A 267 -20.08 8.13 9.08
N LYS A 268 -19.92 9.47 9.15
CA LYS A 268 -20.79 10.42 8.45
C LYS A 268 -20.84 10.20 6.95
N LEU A 269 -19.73 9.77 6.35
CA LEU A 269 -19.57 9.62 4.91
C LEU A 269 -19.73 8.17 4.41
N GLY A 270 -20.01 7.22 5.31
CA GLY A 270 -20.18 5.81 4.96
C GLY A 270 -18.91 5.11 4.47
N LEU A 271 -17.74 5.53 4.93
CA LEU A 271 -16.45 4.89 4.60
C LEU A 271 -16.09 3.83 5.65
N PHE A 272 -15.74 2.63 5.19
CA PHE A 272 -15.22 1.61 6.11
C PHE A 272 -13.82 1.98 6.60
N TYR A 273 -13.52 1.68 7.87
CA TYR A 273 -12.19 1.93 8.42
C TYR A 273 -11.69 0.84 9.36
N LYS A 274 -12.56 -0.07 9.79
CA LYS A 274 -12.19 -1.24 10.57
C LYS A 274 -11.77 -2.37 9.63
N MET A 275 -10.67 -3.03 9.97
CA MET A 275 -10.07 -4.08 9.13
C MET A 275 -11.06 -5.22 8.82
N ASN A 276 -11.85 -5.65 9.79
CA ASN A 276 -12.82 -6.73 9.60
C ASN A 276 -13.91 -6.36 8.58
N ASP A 277 -14.44 -5.14 8.66
CA ASP A 277 -15.44 -4.64 7.72
C ASP A 277 -14.87 -4.55 6.31
N ILE A 278 -13.63 -4.03 6.19
CA ILE A 278 -12.94 -3.98 4.89
C ILE A 278 -12.82 -5.38 4.30
N ILE A 279 -12.30 -6.34 5.07
CA ILE A 279 -12.09 -7.73 4.63
C ILE A 279 -13.40 -8.39 4.24
N TYR A 280 -14.45 -8.19 5.04
CA TYR A 280 -15.77 -8.73 4.77
C TYR A 280 -16.30 -8.22 3.43
N ASN A 281 -16.34 -6.89 3.25
CA ASN A 281 -16.99 -6.25 2.11
C ASN A 281 -16.34 -6.58 0.76
N TYR A 282 -15.00 -6.58 0.66
CA TYR A 282 -14.35 -6.86 -0.63
C TYR A 282 -14.43 -8.34 -1.04
N ARG A 283 -14.80 -9.23 -0.10
CA ARG A 283 -14.89 -10.69 -0.31
C ARG A 283 -16.30 -11.22 -0.39
N GLU A 284 -17.29 -10.47 0.10
CA GLU A 284 -18.67 -10.94 0.28
C GLU A 284 -19.24 -11.60 -0.97
N VAL A 285 -19.07 -10.96 -2.13
CA VAL A 285 -19.58 -11.44 -3.43
C VAL A 285 -19.04 -12.81 -3.84
N TYR A 286 -17.90 -13.24 -3.29
CA TYR A 286 -17.22 -14.48 -3.69
C TYR A 286 -17.42 -15.63 -2.68
N LYS A 287 -18.17 -15.41 -1.59
CA LYS A 287 -18.43 -16.45 -0.58
C LYS A 287 -19.49 -17.45 -1.05
N ASP A 288 -20.44 -17.01 -1.87
CA ASP A 288 -21.59 -17.82 -2.26
C ASP A 288 -21.29 -18.81 -3.39
N GLU A 289 -20.26 -18.55 -4.22
CA GLU A 289 -19.83 -19.47 -5.28
C GLU A 289 -19.19 -20.76 -4.74
N GLN A 290 -18.79 -20.79 -3.47
CA GLN A 290 -18.21 -22.00 -2.86
C GLN A 290 -19.28 -22.97 -2.34
N LEU A 291 -20.55 -22.54 -2.22
CA LEU A 291 -21.65 -23.37 -1.70
C LEU A 291 -22.49 -24.04 -2.81
N SER A 292 -22.33 -23.65 -4.08
CA SER A 292 -23.16 -24.17 -5.19
C SER A 292 -22.65 -25.48 -5.81
N LEU A 293 -21.83 -26.26 -5.09
CA LEU A 293 -21.28 -27.54 -5.56
C LEU A 293 -21.71 -28.75 -4.71
N PHE A 294 -22.82 -28.65 -4.00
CA PHE A 294 -23.48 -29.78 -3.34
C PHE A 294 -24.93 -29.91 -3.77
#